data_AF-A0A1Y2F1C0-F1
#
_entry.id   AF-A0A1Y2F1C0-F1
#
_cell.length_a   1.000
_cell.length_b   1.000
_cell.length_c   1.000
_cell.angle_alpha   90.00
_cell.angle_beta   90.00
_cell.angle_gamma   90.00
#
_symmetry.space_group_name_H-M   'P 1'
#
loop_
_entity.id
_entity.type
_entity.pdbx_description
1 polymer ?
#
loop_
_entity_poly.entity_id
_entity_poly.type
_entity_poly.pdbx_seq_one_letter_code
_entity_poly.pdbx_strand_id
1 'polypeptide(L)'
;MDRASRERCWSGRDAFFACLDANGIVDPLKKKQETDTHCKPEKTRFEDGCVATWVEYFCKKRVLEIQRENMIKQAQADGAVLLTKDDVRHPGGRGDST
;
A
#
# COMPACT_ATOMS: atom_id res chain seq x y z
N MET A 1 4.65 -13.09 16.58
CA MET A 1 3.26 -12.69 16.28
C MET A 1 2.51 -13.91 15.74
N ASP A 2 1.68 -14.50 16.59
CA ASP A 2 0.84 -15.65 16.27
C ASP A 2 -0.30 -15.31 15.29
N ARG A 3 -0.96 -16.33 14.72
CA ARG A 3 -1.98 -16.16 13.68
C ARG A 3 -3.15 -15.27 14.13
N ALA A 4 -3.63 -15.45 15.36
CA ALA A 4 -4.76 -14.70 15.91
C ALA A 4 -4.45 -13.20 16.13
N SER A 5 -3.19 -12.83 16.41
CA SER A 5 -2.80 -11.42 16.51
C SER A 5 -2.78 -10.76 15.13
N ARG A 6 -2.50 -11.51 14.05
CA ARG A 6 -2.48 -10.98 12.68
C ARG A 6 -3.87 -10.63 12.18
N GLU A 7 -4.85 -11.46 12.50
CA GLU A 7 -6.25 -11.20 12.15
C GLU A 7 -6.76 -9.89 12.77
N ARG A 8 -6.39 -9.60 14.04
CA ARG A 8 -6.72 -8.33 14.69
C ARG A 8 -6.04 -7.14 14.01
N CYS A 9 -4.74 -7.25 13.70
CA CYS A 9 -4.01 -6.20 12.97
C CYS A 9 -4.68 -5.93 11.62
N TRP A 10 -5.01 -6.96 10.83
CA TRP A 10 -5.61 -6.79 9.51
C TRP A 10 -7.02 -6.22 9.58
N SER A 11 -7.84 -6.66 10.53
CA SER A 11 -9.17 -6.06 10.75
C SER A 11 -9.07 -4.57 11.12
N GLY A 12 -8.13 -4.19 11.99
CA GLY A 12 -7.88 -2.79 12.31
C GLY A 12 -7.39 -1.98 11.11
N ARG A 13 -6.44 -2.54 10.35
CA ARG A 13 -5.92 -1.94 9.10
C ARG A 13 -7.04 -1.67 8.11
N ASP A 14 -7.88 -2.67 7.84
CA ASP A 14 -8.91 -2.59 6.80
C ASP A 14 -9.99 -1.58 7.18
N ALA A 15 -10.39 -1.52 8.45
CA ALA A 15 -11.31 -0.50 8.96
C ALA A 15 -10.71 0.91 8.83
N PHE A 16 -9.44 1.08 9.21
CA PHE A 16 -8.74 2.35 9.09
C PHE A 16 -8.64 2.81 7.63
N PHE A 17 -8.26 1.90 6.73
CA PHE A 17 -8.14 2.20 5.31
C PHE A 17 -9.49 2.54 4.66
N ALA A 18 -10.56 1.81 5.02
CA ALA A 18 -11.90 2.16 4.55
C ALA A 18 -12.33 3.58 4.96
N CYS A 19 -12.00 4.00 6.19
CA CYS A 19 -12.25 5.38 6.62
C CYS A 19 -11.42 6.39 5.82
N LEU A 20 -10.14 6.11 5.59
CA LEU A 20 -9.28 6.98 4.78
C LEU A 20 -9.82 7.14 3.35
N ASP A 21 -10.27 6.05 2.73
CA ASP A 21 -10.85 6.05 1.39
C ASP A 21 -12.15 6.87 1.32
N ALA A 22 -13.02 6.72 2.31
CA ALA A 22 -14.26 7.50 2.41
C ALA A 22 -14.02 9.02 2.54
N ASN A 23 -12.86 9.42 3.09
CA ASN A 23 -12.49 10.82 3.30
C ASN A 23 -11.43 11.34 2.30
N GLY A 24 -11.05 10.56 1.29
CA GLY A 24 -10.05 10.98 0.29
C GLY A 24 -8.63 11.18 0.85
N ILE A 25 -8.29 10.48 1.93
CA ILE A 25 -6.99 10.57 2.59
C ILE A 25 -6.06 9.48 2.02
N VAL A 26 -5.12 9.90 1.16
CA VAL A 26 -4.15 8.98 0.53
C VAL A 26 -2.98 8.67 1.46
N ASP A 27 -2.36 9.70 2.04
CA ASP A 27 -1.18 9.60 2.91
C ASP A 27 -1.53 9.99 4.35
N PRO A 28 -1.91 9.03 5.21
CA PRO A 28 -2.25 9.31 6.60
C PRO A 28 -1.04 9.71 7.46
N LEU A 29 0.20 9.45 7.01
CA LEU A 29 1.42 9.82 7.74
C LEU A 29 1.72 11.31 7.57
N LYS A 30 1.41 11.89 6.40
CA LYS A 30 1.52 13.33 6.14
C LYS A 30 0.28 14.09 6.61
N LYS A 31 -0.91 13.52 6.42
CA LYS A 31 -2.20 14.15 6.78
C LYS A 31 -2.67 13.74 8.17
N LYS A 32 -1.79 13.85 9.18
CA LYS A 32 -2.10 13.37 10.55
C LYS A 32 -3.33 14.06 11.14
N GLN A 33 -3.42 15.38 11.00
CA GLN A 33 -4.55 16.14 11.53
C GLN A 33 -5.87 15.74 10.88
N GLU A 34 -5.93 15.66 9.54
CA GLU A 34 -7.13 15.22 8.81
C GLU A 34 -7.51 13.78 9.16
N THR A 35 -6.50 12.91 9.28
CA THR A 35 -6.67 11.52 9.72
C THR A 35 -7.24 11.43 11.14
N ASP A 36 -6.73 12.24 12.07
CA ASP A 36 -7.19 12.24 13.46
C ASP A 36 -8.57 12.92 13.61
N THR A 37 -8.94 13.81 12.71
CA THR A 37 -10.29 14.41 12.69
C THR A 37 -11.34 13.40 12.22
N HIS A 38 -11.03 12.61 11.20
CA HIS A 38 -12.04 11.76 10.55
C HIS A 38 -11.97 10.27 10.93
N CYS A 39 -10.77 9.76 11.22
CA CYS A 39 -10.49 8.32 11.32
C CYS A 39 -9.73 7.94 12.60
N LYS A 40 -9.78 8.77 13.65
CA LYS A 40 -9.13 8.49 14.93
C LYS A 40 -9.53 7.17 15.58
N PRO A 41 -10.82 6.78 15.68
CA PRO A 41 -11.17 5.53 16.34
C PRO A 41 -10.63 4.30 15.60
N GLU A 42 -10.68 4.29 14.28
CA GLU A 42 -10.12 3.22 13.46
C GLU A 42 -8.58 3.21 13.52
N LYS A 43 -7.96 4.39 13.53
CA LYS A 43 -6.50 4.54 13.70
C LYS A 43 -6.03 3.95 15.02
N THR A 44 -6.70 4.29 16.13
CA THR A 44 -6.37 3.73 17.44
C THR A 44 -6.54 2.22 17.46
N ARG A 45 -7.64 1.68 16.90
CA ARG A 45 -7.84 0.23 16.79
C ARG A 45 -6.73 -0.45 15.96
N PHE A 46 -6.26 0.20 14.92
CA PHE A 46 -5.16 -0.30 14.09
C PHE A 46 -3.83 -0.30 14.85
N GLU A 47 -3.53 0.78 15.57
CA GLU A 47 -2.33 0.93 16.40
C GLU A 47 -2.32 -0.04 17.59
N ASP A 48 -3.46 -0.29 18.23
CA ASP A 48 -3.61 -1.25 19.33
C ASP A 48 -3.51 -2.71 18.86
N GLY A 49 -4.02 -2.98 17.66
CA GLY A 49 -4.08 -4.31 17.08
C GLY A 49 -2.80 -4.73 16.35
N CYS A 50 -1.89 -3.81 16.07
CA CYS A 50 -0.74 -4.04 15.20
C CYS A 50 0.57 -3.44 15.74
N VAL A 51 1.70 -4.03 15.33
CA VAL A 51 3.01 -3.51 15.72
C VAL A 51 3.26 -2.18 14.99
N ALA A 52 3.80 -1.17 15.68
CA ALA A 52 4.03 0.16 15.11
C ALA A 52 4.82 0.13 13.78
N THR A 53 5.81 -0.75 13.65
CA THR A 53 6.56 -0.94 12.39
C THR A 53 5.69 -1.43 11.24
N TRP A 54 4.71 -2.28 11.52
CA TRP A 54 3.74 -2.76 10.54
C TRP A 54 2.72 -1.67 10.17
N VAL A 55 2.26 -0.88 11.14
CA VAL A 55 1.40 0.28 10.89
C VAL A 55 2.08 1.24 9.91
N GLU A 56 3.33 1.61 10.19
CA GLU A 56 4.09 2.48 9.31
C GLU A 56 4.31 1.87 7.92
N TYR A 57 4.71 0.59 7.86
CA TYR A 57 4.89 -0.13 6.60
C TYR A 57 3.62 -0.14 5.74
N PHE A 58 2.47 -0.46 6.33
CA PHE A 58 1.21 -0.51 5.59
C PHE A 58 0.78 0.86 5.09
N CYS A 59 0.94 1.92 5.88
CA CYS A 59 0.66 3.28 5.43
C CYS A 59 1.56 3.69 4.25
N LYS A 60 2.86 3.40 4.31
CA LYS A 60 3.79 3.64 3.19
C LYS A 60 3.40 2.81 1.95
N LYS A 61 3.06 1.54 2.14
CA LYS A 61 2.63 0.64 1.06
C LYS A 61 1.36 1.15 0.37
N ARG A 62 0.37 1.61 1.13
CA ARG A 62 -0.87 2.21 0.60
C ARG A 62 -0.56 3.36 -0.37
N VAL A 63 0.33 4.28 0.01
CA VAL A 63 0.72 5.41 -0.84
C VAL A 63 1.39 4.94 -2.13
N LEU A 64 2.33 4.00 -2.04
CA LEU A 64 3.05 3.47 -3.20
C LEU A 64 2.12 2.74 -4.17
N GLU A 65 1.20 1.93 -3.67
CA GLU A 65 0.27 1.18 -4.51
C GLU A 65 -0.74 2.12 -5.20
N ILE A 66 -1.26 3.13 -4.51
CA ILE A 66 -2.11 4.17 -5.12
C ILE A 66 -1.36 4.93 -6.22
N GLN A 67 -0.10 5.31 -5.97
CA GLN A 67 0.73 5.98 -6.98
C GLN A 67 0.99 5.10 -8.20
N ARG A 68 1.29 3.82 -7.96
CA ARG A 68 1.48 2.82 -9.01
C ARG A 68 0.21 2.66 -9.85
N GLU A 69 -0.95 2.52 -9.21
CA GLU A 69 -2.23 2.40 -9.91
C GLU A 69 -2.54 3.64 -10.75
N ASN A 70 -2.28 4.83 -10.21
CA ASN A 70 -2.46 6.09 -10.95
C ASN A 70 -1.53 6.16 -12.15
N MET A 71 -0.25 5.79 -11.99
CA MET A 71 0.71 5.72 -13.09
C MET A 71 0.26 4.74 -14.17
N ILE A 72 -0.27 3.58 -13.78
CA ILE A 72 -0.82 2.59 -14.71
C ILE A 72 -2.01 3.15 -15.48
N LYS A 73 -2.96 3.77 -14.78
CA LYS A 73 -4.13 4.40 -15.40
C LYS A 73 -3.73 5.50 -16.37
N GLN A 74 -2.72 6.31 -16.04
CA GLN A 74 -2.20 7.36 -16.91
C GLN A 74 -1.53 6.78 -18.17
N ALA A 75 -0.63 5.80 -18.01
CA ALA A 75 0.02 5.16 -19.15
C ALA A 75 -0.99 4.47 -20.10
N GLN A 76 -2.02 3.83 -19.55
CA GLN A 76 -3.11 3.24 -20.34
C GLN A 76 -3.91 4.30 -21.12
N ALA A 77 -4.16 5.46 -20.52
CA ALA A 77 -4.81 6.58 -21.20
C ALA A 77 -3.94 7.17 -22.32
N ASP A 78 -2.62 7.19 -22.12
CA ASP A 78 -1.63 7.73 -23.07
C ASP A 78 -1.19 6.69 -24.14
N GLY A 79 -1.75 5.47 -24.11
CA GLY A 79 -1.40 4.39 -25.04
C GLY A 79 -0.04 3.75 -24.81
N ALA A 80 0.61 4.03 -23.67
CA ALA A 80 1.89 3.45 -23.27
C ALA A 80 1.68 2.10 -22.56
N VAL A 81 2.29 1.03 -23.08
CA VAL A 81 2.37 -0.27 -22.41
C VAL A 81 3.35 -0.18 -21.26
N LEU A 82 2.86 -0.23 -20.02
CA LEU A 82 3.70 -0.36 -18.84
C LEU A 82 4.27 -1.76 -18.75
N LEU A 83 5.59 -1.85 -18.91
CA LEU A 83 6.37 -3.06 -18.68
C LEU A 83 6.15 -3.51 -17.23
N THR A 84 5.46 -4.63 -17.06
CA THR A 84 5.36 -5.27 -15.74
C THR A 84 6.70 -5.93 -15.38
N LYS A 85 6.94 -6.22 -14.11
CA LYS A 85 8.20 -6.88 -13.66
C LYS A 85 8.46 -8.23 -14.36
N ASP A 86 7.43 -8.83 -14.96
CA ASP A 86 7.50 -10.06 -15.76
C ASP A 86 8.08 -9.84 -17.17
N ASP A 87 8.18 -8.60 -17.67
CA ASP A 87 8.80 -8.24 -18.96
C ASP A 87 10.30 -7.94 -18.86
N VAL A 88 10.92 -8.12 -17.68
CA VAL A 88 12.40 -8.07 -17.56
C VAL A 88 12.98 -9.37 -18.13
N ARG A 89 13.00 -9.46 -19.46
CA ARG A 89 13.92 -10.35 -20.18
C ARG A 89 15.33 -9.86 -19.89
N HIS A 90 16.03 -10.55 -18.99
CA HIS A 90 17.45 -10.38 -18.73
C HIS A 90 18.24 -10.37 -20.06
N PRO A 91 18.97 -9.30 -20.41
CA PRO A 91 19.92 -9.35 -21.50
C PRO A 91 21.24 -9.89 -20.96
N GLY A 92 21.52 -11.19 -21.15
CA GLY A 92 22.87 -11.71 -20.86
C GLY A 92 23.00 -13.21 -20.72
N GLY A 93 23.21 -13.90 -21.84
CA GLY A 93 23.76 -15.25 -21.90
C GLY A 93 24.32 -15.52 -23.30
N ARG A 94 25.57 -15.13 -23.55
CA ARG A 94 26.33 -15.44 -24.77
C ARG A 94 27.03 -16.79 -24.61
N GLY A 95 26.85 -17.69 -25.61
CA GLY A 95 27.75 -18.79 -26.03
C GLY A 95 28.02 -19.88 -24.99
N ASP A 96 28.30 -21.14 -25.32
CA ASP A 96 28.77 -21.78 -26.53
C ASP A 96 28.52 -23.30 -26.39
N SER A 97 28.24 -23.97 -27.50
CA SER A 97 28.01 -25.40 -27.59
C SER A 97 29.35 -26.14 -27.62
N THR A 98 29.53 -27.12 -26.72
CA THR A 98 30.42 -28.27 -27.00
C THR A 98 29.63 -29.35 -27.71
#